data_AF-A0AAE9WPW1-F1
#
_entry.id   AF-A0AAE9WPW1-F1
#
_cell.length_a   1.000
_cell.length_b   1.000
_cell.length_c   1.000
_cell.angle_alpha   90.00
_cell.angle_beta   90.00
_cell.angle_gamma   90.00
#
_symmetry.space_group_name_H-M   'P 1'
#
loop_
_entity.id
_entity.type
_entity.pdbx_description
1 polymer ?
#
loop_
_entity_poly.entity_id
_entity_poly.type
_entity_poly.pdbx_seq_one_letter_code
_entity_poly.pdbx_strand_id
1 'polypeptide(L)'
;MKNKVLEGGEKTKKKGFCGRCCNRVFTSLKGPSITHSILFGICGGMFYYGTYYLYRYLKISYFDTMHVSNESRRRFMEKQMLFYNDTGYNLSMKYIGNLCKYYDPVALRMPFQPL
;
A
#
# COMPACT_ATOMS: atom_id res chain seq x y z
N MET A 1 4.90 -57.59 63.16
CA MET A 1 3.64 -57.93 62.44
C MET A 1 2.44 -57.33 63.18
N LYS A 2 1.77 -56.32 62.60
CA LYS A 2 0.32 -56.03 62.64
C LYS A 2 0.04 -54.63 62.03
N ASN A 3 -0.39 -54.64 60.75
CA ASN A 3 -1.43 -53.84 60.04
C ASN A 3 -2.08 -52.64 60.75
N LYS A 4 -2.62 -51.57 60.12
CA LYS A 4 -2.65 -50.91 58.80
C LYS A 4 -3.65 -49.73 58.98
N VAL A 5 -3.44 -48.59 58.31
CA VAL A 5 -4.43 -47.54 57.93
C VAL A 5 -4.99 -46.62 59.03
N LEU A 6 -4.66 -45.32 58.92
CA LEU A 6 -5.65 -44.23 58.88
C LEU A 6 -5.01 -42.97 58.25
N GLU A 7 -5.68 -42.51 57.20
CA GLU A 7 -5.35 -41.39 56.32
C GLU A 7 -5.57 -40.01 56.96
N GLY A 8 -4.89 -39.00 56.42
CA GLY A 8 -5.53 -37.72 56.11
C GLY A 8 -4.99 -36.48 56.83
N GLY A 9 -4.36 -35.56 56.05
CA GLY A 9 -4.35 -34.17 56.50
C GLY A 9 -3.36 -33.14 55.91
N GLU A 10 -2.49 -33.44 54.94
CA GLU A 10 -1.65 -32.37 54.35
C GLU A 10 -2.46 -31.48 53.39
N LYS A 11 -2.87 -30.31 53.89
CA LYS A 11 -3.57 -29.26 53.14
C LYS A 11 -2.65 -28.61 52.09
N THR A 12 -2.46 -29.27 50.96
CA THR A 12 -1.96 -28.64 49.74
C THR A 12 -3.05 -27.72 49.16
N LYS A 13 -2.94 -26.41 49.41
CA LYS A 13 -3.83 -25.40 48.80
C LYS A 13 -3.72 -25.46 47.28
N LYS A 14 -4.72 -26.05 46.62
CA LYS A 14 -4.87 -26.10 45.16
C LYS A 14 -4.99 -24.67 44.60
N LYS A 15 -3.89 -24.08 44.10
CA LYS A 15 -3.94 -22.88 43.26
C LYS A 15 -4.71 -23.21 41.98
N GLY A 16 -5.71 -22.38 41.66
CA GLY A 16 -6.65 -22.57 40.55
C GLY A 16 -5.97 -22.71 39.19
N PHE A 17 -6.62 -23.44 38.28
CA PHE A 17 -6.14 -23.77 36.93
C PHE A 17 -5.72 -22.52 36.13
N CYS A 18 -6.47 -21.42 36.26
CA CYS A 18 -6.18 -20.14 35.61
C CYS A 18 -4.86 -19.50 36.08
N GLY A 19 -4.55 -19.58 37.38
CA GLY A 19 -3.28 -19.10 37.94
C GLY A 19 -2.07 -19.97 37.55
N ARG A 20 -2.29 -21.26 37.28
CA ARG A 20 -1.25 -22.17 36.75
C ARG A 20 -0.96 -21.92 35.27
N CYS A 21 -1.98 -21.58 34.46
CA CYS A 21 -1.78 -21.15 33.06
C CYS A 21 -1.08 -19.79 32.98
N CYS A 22 -1.52 -18.80 33.75
CA CYS A 22 -0.88 -17.48 33.77
C CYS A 22 0.57 -17.57 34.24
N ASN A 23 0.87 -18.36 35.28
CA ASN A 23 2.25 -18.56 35.71
C ASN A 23 3.08 -19.36 34.70
N ARG A 24 2.52 -20.34 33.96
CA ARG A 24 3.25 -21.03 32.89
C ARG A 24 3.59 -20.12 31.71
N VAL A 25 2.66 -19.27 31.31
CA VAL A 25 2.87 -18.25 30.28
C VAL A 25 3.94 -17.25 30.74
N PHE A 26 3.87 -16.79 31.99
CA PHE A 26 4.89 -15.90 32.59
C PHE A 26 6.27 -16.57 32.74
N THR A 27 6.34 -17.86 33.09
CA THR A 27 7.63 -18.58 33.15
C THR A 27 8.17 -18.90 31.76
N SER A 28 7.30 -19.10 30.76
CA SER A 28 7.71 -19.29 29.36
C SER A 28 8.18 -17.99 28.69
N LEU A 29 7.68 -16.84 29.15
CA LEU A 29 8.12 -15.50 28.76
C LEU A 29 9.44 -15.06 29.41
N LYS A 30 9.91 -15.76 30.45
CA LYS A 30 11.02 -15.31 31.29
C LYS A 30 12.18 -16.30 31.38
N GLY A 31 12.07 -17.48 30.77
CA GLY A 31 13.13 -18.49 30.67
C GLY A 31 13.52 -18.83 29.23
N PRO A 32 14.75 -19.28 28.95
CA PRO A 32 15.19 -19.65 27.61
C PRO A 32 14.40 -20.87 27.12
N SER A 33 13.41 -20.61 26.27
CA SER A 33 12.49 -21.61 25.71
C SER A 33 12.23 -21.31 24.24
N ILE A 34 11.88 -22.34 23.45
CA ILE A 34 11.62 -22.22 22.01
C ILE A 34 10.53 -21.16 21.72
N THR A 35 9.52 -21.08 22.57
CA THR A 35 8.44 -20.08 22.49
C THR A 35 8.95 -18.66 22.74
N HIS A 36 9.93 -18.48 23.65
CA HIS A 36 10.57 -17.18 23.87
C HIS A 36 11.39 -16.74 22.65
N SER A 37 12.07 -17.66 21.96
CA SER A 37 12.81 -17.35 20.73
C SER A 37 11.90 -16.95 19.56
N ILE A 38 10.76 -17.64 19.39
CA ILE A 38 9.76 -17.29 18.37
C ILE A 38 9.18 -15.89 18.66
N LEU A 39 8.81 -15.63 19.92
CA LEU A 39 8.26 -14.34 20.32
C LEU A 39 9.30 -13.21 20.17
N PHE A 40 10.57 -13.48 20.50
CA PHE A 40 11.66 -12.53 20.27
C PHE A 40 11.89 -12.27 18.78
N GLY A 41 11.76 -13.28 17.91
CA GLY A 41 11.81 -13.13 16.46
C GLY A 41 10.69 -12.23 15.93
N ILE A 42 9.45 -12.42 16.41
CA ILE A 42 8.30 -11.58 16.04
C ILE A 42 8.51 -10.14 16.52
N CYS A 43 8.92 -9.95 17.78
CA CYS A 43 9.21 -8.63 18.32
C CYS A 43 10.37 -7.95 17.59
N GLY A 44 11.41 -8.70 17.22
CA GLY A 44 12.53 -8.22 16.42
C GLY A 44 12.10 -7.77 15.02
N GLY A 45 11.24 -8.54 14.36
CA GLY A 45 10.66 -8.17 13.07
C GLY A 45 9.81 -6.90 13.15
N MET A 46 8.94 -6.81 14.17
CA MET A 46 8.14 -5.61 14.44
C MET A 46 9.01 -4.38 14.70
N PHE A 47 10.07 -4.54 15.50
CA PHE A 47 11.01 -3.45 15.79
C PHE A 47 11.79 -3.02 14.53
N TYR A 48 12.24 -3.96 13.71
CA TYR A 48 12.93 -3.68 12.46
C TYR A 48 12.06 -2.88 11.49
N TYR A 49 10.82 -3.33 11.25
CA TYR A 49 9.91 -2.56 10.40
C TYR A 49 9.53 -1.22 11.03
N GLY A 50 9.35 -1.15 12.35
CA GLY A 50 9.10 0.11 13.07
C GLY A 50 10.21 1.14 12.84
N THR A 51 11.47 0.74 13.00
CA THR A 51 12.64 1.60 12.74
C THR A 51 12.79 1.94 11.25
N TYR A 52 12.48 1.02 10.34
CA TYR A 52 12.45 1.28 8.90
C TYR A 52 11.41 2.37 8.52
N TYR A 53 10.19 2.27 9.05
CA TYR A 53 9.16 3.29 8.81
C TYR A 53 9.56 4.65 9.40
N LEU A 54 10.18 4.66 10.58
CA LEU A 54 10.70 5.90 11.17
C LEU A 54 11.81 6.52 10.31
N TYR A 55 12.74 5.71 9.80
CA TYR A 55 13.75 6.17 8.83
C TYR A 55 13.10 6.75 7.57
N ARG A 56 12.12 6.06 6.99
CA ARG A 56 11.38 6.54 5.81
C ARG A 56 10.66 7.86 6.09
N TYR A 57 10.02 7.98 7.26
CA TYR A 57 9.37 9.21 7.68
C TYR A 57 10.36 10.38 7.73
N LEU A 58 11.49 10.22 8.43
CA LEU A 58 12.52 11.26 8.50
C LEU A 58 13.09 11.60 7.10
N LYS A 59 13.32 10.59 6.26
CA LYS A 59 13.83 10.79 4.90
C LYS A 59 12.85 11.62 4.06
N ILE A 60 11.56 11.26 4.09
CA ILE A 60 10.54 11.95 3.28
C ILE A 60 10.30 13.37 3.80
N SER A 61 10.23 13.55 5.13
CA SER A 61 9.95 14.85 5.72
C SER A 61 11.08 15.87 5.55
N TYR A 62 12.35 15.44 5.60
CA TYR A 62 13.48 16.37 5.64
C TYR A 62 14.41 16.29 4.43
N PHE A 63 14.44 15.17 3.69
CA PHE A 63 15.45 14.90 2.65
C PHE A 63 14.85 14.47 1.31
N ASP A 64 13.60 14.87 1.00
CA ASP A 64 12.95 14.51 -0.26
C ASP A 64 12.75 15.71 -1.19
N THR A 65 13.79 16.03 -1.96
CA THR A 65 13.73 17.01 -3.06
C THR A 65 13.25 16.38 -4.37
N MET A 66 13.35 15.06 -4.49
CA MET A 66 13.06 14.31 -5.71
C MET A 66 11.56 14.20 -5.98
N HIS A 67 10.74 14.11 -4.92
CA HIS A 67 9.29 14.07 -5.07
C HIS A 67 8.76 15.32 -5.79
N VAL A 68 9.12 16.50 -5.29
CA VAL A 68 8.65 17.78 -5.84
C VAL A 68 9.14 18.01 -7.27
N SER A 69 10.39 17.66 -7.56
CA SER A 69 10.95 17.81 -8.91
C SER A 69 10.25 16.90 -9.92
N ASN A 70 10.00 15.64 -9.56
CA ASN A 70 9.29 14.69 -10.41
C ASN A 70 7.83 15.10 -10.66
N GLU A 71 7.12 15.57 -9.63
CA GLU A 71 5.74 16.04 -9.80
C GLU A 71 5.66 17.27 -10.71
N SER A 72 6.59 18.21 -10.57
CA SER A 72 6.68 19.37 -11.46
C SER A 72 6.96 18.92 -12.90
N ARG A 73 7.91 18.00 -13.09
CA ARG A 73 8.25 17.46 -14.40
C ARG A 73 7.08 16.74 -15.05
N ARG A 74 6.33 15.94 -14.28
CA ARG A 74 5.14 15.24 -14.77
C ARG A 74 4.07 16.23 -15.25
N ARG A 75 3.74 17.25 -14.46
CA ARG A 75 2.79 18.30 -14.84
C ARG A 75 3.23 19.06 -16.09
N PHE A 76 4.52 19.29 -16.26
CA PHE A 76 5.06 19.89 -17.48
C PHE A 76 4.83 18.99 -18.70
N MET A 77 5.11 17.69 -18.59
CA MET A 77 4.89 16.74 -19.68
C MET A 77 3.41 16.60 -20.05
N GLU A 78 2.51 16.62 -19.06
CA GLU A 78 1.07 16.60 -19.29
C GLU A 78 0.61 17.82 -20.11
N LYS A 79 1.09 19.02 -19.79
CA LYS A 79 0.80 20.25 -20.57
C LYS A 79 1.35 20.17 -21.99
N GLN A 80 2.58 19.67 -22.12
CA GLN A 80 3.22 19.52 -23.42
C GLN A 80 2.45 18.53 -24.30
N MET A 81 1.98 17.42 -23.74
CA MET A 81 1.14 16.44 -24.45
C MET A 81 -0.16 17.07 -24.95
N LEU A 82 -0.88 17.81 -24.09
CA LEU A 82 -2.12 18.50 -24.48
C LEU A 82 -1.87 19.51 -25.60
N PHE A 83 -0.81 20.32 -25.49
CA PHE A 83 -0.45 21.29 -26.52
C PHE A 83 -0.20 20.64 -27.88
N TYR A 84 0.57 19.54 -27.94
CA TYR A 84 0.82 18.84 -29.20
C TYR A 84 -0.43 18.19 -29.76
N ASN A 85 -1.30 17.68 -28.90
CA ASN A 85 -2.56 17.08 -29.30
C ASN A 85 -3.48 18.13 -29.97
N ASP A 86 -3.68 19.28 -29.32
CA ASP A 86 -4.48 20.39 -29.88
C ASP A 86 -3.85 20.95 -31.15
N THR A 87 -2.52 21.08 -31.19
CA THR A 87 -1.81 21.56 -32.39
C THR A 87 -1.98 20.60 -33.56
N GLY A 88 -1.90 19.29 -33.29
CA GLY A 88 -2.14 18.24 -34.29
C GLY A 88 -3.56 18.29 -34.84
N TYR A 89 -4.56 18.44 -33.98
CA TYR A 89 -5.96 18.61 -34.39
C TYR A 89 -6.17 19.89 -35.22
N ASN A 90 -5.62 21.02 -34.78
CA ASN A 90 -5.73 22.27 -35.53
C ASN A 90 -5.10 22.17 -36.92
N LEU A 91 -3.99 21.45 -37.04
CA LEU A 91 -3.34 21.22 -38.33
C LEU A 91 -4.19 20.35 -39.25
N SER A 92 -4.76 19.25 -38.73
CA SER A 92 -5.64 18.38 -39.53
C SER A 92 -6.94 19.08 -39.94
N MET A 93 -7.53 19.90 -39.07
CA MET A 93 -8.69 20.71 -39.41
C MET A 93 -8.37 21.74 -40.52
N LYS A 94 -7.20 22.38 -40.48
CA LYS A 94 -6.77 23.28 -41.57
C LYS A 94 -6.60 22.54 -42.89
N TYR A 95 -6.08 21.32 -42.86
CA TYR A 95 -5.99 20.48 -44.05
C TYR A 95 -7.38 20.16 -44.63
N ILE A 96 -8.33 19.75 -43.78
CA ILE A 96 -9.72 19.50 -44.20
C ILE A 96 -10.37 20.78 -44.73
N GLY A 97 -10.19 21.92 -44.05
CA GLY A 97 -10.69 23.21 -44.51
C GLY A 97 -10.12 23.65 -45.86
N ASN A 98 -8.89 23.24 -46.19
CA ASN A 98 -8.32 23.51 -47.51
C ASN A 98 -9.00 22.68 -48.61
N LEU A 99 -9.54 21.49 -48.30
CA LEU A 99 -10.33 20.69 -49.25
C LEU A 99 -11.63 21.40 -49.65
N CYS A 100 -12.21 22.22 -48.76
CA CYS A 100 -13.41 23.01 -49.07
C CYS A 100 -13.20 23.98 -50.25
N LYS A 101 -11.97 24.40 -50.53
CA LYS A 101 -11.69 25.23 -51.73
C LYS A 101 -11.96 24.49 -53.03
N TYR A 102 -11.83 23.17 -53.01
CA TYR A 102 -12.06 22.31 -54.16
C TYR A 102 -13.48 21.73 -54.18
N TYR A 103 -14.28 22.01 -53.16
CA TYR A 103 -15.67 21.58 -53.10
C TYR A 103 -16.55 22.51 -53.93
N ASP A 104 -17.17 21.95 -54.96
CA ASP A 104 -18.20 22.62 -55.75
C ASP A 104 -19.59 22.05 -55.36
N PRO A 105 -20.43 22.80 -54.63
CA PRO A 105 -21.76 22.34 -54.25
C PRO A 105 -22.70 22.17 -55.45
N VAL A 106 -22.42 22.81 -56.58
CA VAL A 106 -23.27 22.74 -57.78
C VAL A 106 -23.12 21.39 -58.48
N ALA A 107 -21.96 20.75 -58.35
CA ALA A 107 -21.72 19.41 -58.86
C ALA A 107 -22.60 18.33 -58.20
N LEU A 108 -23.17 18.62 -57.02
CA LEU A 108 -24.11 17.71 -56.36
C LEU A 108 -25.54 17.78 -56.94
N ARG A 109 -25.86 18.84 -57.68
CA ARG A 109 -27.20 19.04 -58.25
C ARG A 109 -27.43 18.05 -59.39
N MET A 110 -28.51 17.29 -59.31
CA MET A 110 -28.96 16.46 -60.41
C MET A 110 -29.49 17.31 -61.58
N PRO A 111 -29.32 16.88 -62.84
CA PRO A 111 -29.83 17.61 -63.99
C PRO A 111 -31.33 17.91 -63.86
N PHE A 112 -31.73 19.13 -64.22
CA PHE A 112 -33.13 19.63 -64.19
C PHE A 112 -33.82 19.71 -62.83
N GLN A 113 -33.11 19.47 -61.72
CA GLN A 113 -33.62 19.71 -60.38
C GLN A 113 -33.01 20.98 -59.78
N PRO A 114 -33.74 21.69 -58.90
CA PRO A 114 -33.15 22.78 -58.11
C PRO A 114 -32.03 22.24 -57.20
N LEU A 115 -31.18 23.14 -56.72
CA LEU A 115 -30.09 22.81 -55.80
C LEU A 115 -30.62 22.43 -54.41
#